data_AF-A0A950P0A4-F1
#
_entry.id   AF-A0A950P0A4-F1
#
_cell.length_a   1.000
_cell.length_b   1.000
_cell.length_c   1.000
_cell.angle_alpha   90.00
_cell.angle_beta   90.00
_cell.angle_gamma   90.00
#
_symmetry.space_group_name_H-M   'P 1'
#
loop_
_entity.id
_entity.type
_entity.pdbx_description
1 polymer ?
#
loop_
_entity_poly.entity_id
_entity_poly.type
_entity_poly.pdbx_seq_one_letter_code
_entity_poly.pdbx_strand_id
1 'polypeptide(L)'
;MRANRAFDLIVSRGGLEPAFLADRRRLDRIEVVSIDDGEVVLYWDLPAKQASKLLRLLREDHVSLEANEFIATWGGLDLEALF
;
A
#
# COMPACT_ATOMS: atom_id res chain seq x y z
N MET A 1 14.70 1.81 12.85
CA MET A 1 13.32 2.08 13.31
C MET A 1 12.38 1.22 12.47
N ARG A 2 11.46 0.47 13.09
CA ARG A 2 10.48 -0.36 12.39
C ARG A 2 9.59 0.47 11.45
N ALA A 3 9.24 -0.07 10.29
CA ALA A 3 8.42 0.63 9.31
C ALA A 3 7.04 1.03 9.88
N ASN A 4 6.41 0.18 10.69
CA ASN A 4 5.14 0.48 11.38
C ASN A 4 5.20 1.58 12.45
N ARG A 5 6.39 2.10 12.77
CA ARG A 5 6.56 3.25 13.65
C ARG A 5 6.99 4.51 12.89
N ALA A 6 7.39 4.36 11.63
CA ALA A 6 7.81 5.46 10.77
C ALA A 6 6.73 5.86 9.75
N PHE A 7 5.83 4.93 9.41
CA PHE A 7 4.84 5.13 8.36
C PHE A 7 3.45 4.67 8.76
N ASP A 8 2.43 5.39 8.28
CA ASP A 8 1.04 4.96 8.25
C ASP A 8 0.68 4.34 6.89
N LEU A 9 -0.19 3.33 6.91
CA LEU A 9 -0.78 2.74 5.70
C LEU A 9 -2.24 3.15 5.58
N ILE A 10 -2.52 4.10 4.70
CA ILE A 10 -3.88 4.62 4.45
C ILE A 10 -4.44 3.96 3.19
N VAL A 11 -5.70 3.52 3.27
CA VAL A 11 -6.40 2.88 2.15
C VAL A 11 -7.72 3.59 1.93
N SER A 12 -7.87 4.19 0.76
CA SER A 12 -9.09 4.84 0.31
C SER A 12 -9.75 3.97 -0.75
N ARG A 13 -10.91 3.39 -0.41
CA ARG A 13 -11.66 2.51 -1.31
C ARG A 13 -12.57 3.32 -2.22
N GLY A 14 -12.54 3.03 -3.53
CA GLY A 14 -13.43 3.68 -4.52
C GLY A 14 -14.91 3.25 -4.43
N GLY A 15 -15.27 2.39 -3.48
CA GLY A 15 -16.63 1.91 -3.25
C GLY A 15 -16.77 1.10 -1.96
N LEU A 16 -18.01 0.78 -1.58
CA LEU A 16 -18.32 0.11 -0.31
C LEU A 16 -18.17 -1.42 -0.37
N GLU A 17 -18.21 -2.00 -1.56
CA GLU A 17 -18.21 -3.44 -1.78
C GLU A 17 -16.87 -4.09 -1.39
N PRO A 18 -16.86 -5.37 -0.99
CA PRO A 18 -15.62 -6.14 -0.88
C PRO A 18 -14.93 -6.29 -2.25
N ALA A 19 -13.59 -6.40 -2.27
CA ALA A 19 -12.81 -6.45 -3.51
C ALA A 19 -13.17 -7.60 -4.46
N PHE A 20 -13.72 -8.71 -3.95
CA PHE A 20 -14.16 -9.84 -4.78
C PHE A 20 -15.52 -9.61 -5.46
N LEU A 21 -16.31 -8.63 -4.99
CA LEU A 21 -17.59 -8.22 -5.57
C LEU A 21 -17.54 -6.87 -6.30
N ALA A 22 -16.47 -6.10 -6.09
CA ALA A 22 -16.31 -4.77 -6.66
C ALA A 22 -16.36 -4.75 -8.21
N ASP A 23 -16.91 -3.66 -8.78
CA ASP A 23 -16.77 -3.35 -10.22
C ASP A 23 -15.29 -3.44 -10.63
N ARG A 24 -15.02 -4.08 -11.77
CA ARG A 24 -13.66 -4.25 -12.31
C ARG A 24 -12.95 -2.93 -12.60
N ARG A 25 -13.69 -1.85 -12.79
CA ARG A 25 -13.20 -0.49 -13.02
C ARG A 25 -12.98 0.29 -11.72
N ARG A 26 -13.39 -0.26 -10.56
CA ARG A 26 -13.12 0.39 -9.28
C ARG A 26 -11.61 0.39 -9.01
N LEU A 27 -11.12 1.58 -8.72
CA LEU A 27 -9.76 1.80 -8.24
C LEU A 27 -9.79 2.06 -6.73
N ASP A 28 -8.84 1.45 -6.04
CA ASP A 28 -8.54 1.68 -4.64
C ASP A 28 -7.16 2.34 -4.54
N ARG A 29 -7.10 3.39 -3.72
CA ARG A 29 -5.87 4.12 -3.44
C ARG A 29 -5.22 3.57 -2.18
N ILE A 30 -3.91 3.39 -2.24
CA ILE A 30 -3.05 3.03 -1.11
C ILE A 30 -1.96 4.09 -0.98
N GLU A 31 -1.81 4.63 0.22
CA GLU A 31 -0.84 5.66 0.57
C GLU A 31 0.02 5.15 1.72
N VAL A 32 1.34 5.28 1.58
CA VAL A 32 2.30 5.17 2.69
C VAL A 32 2.65 6.59 3.10
N VAL A 33 2.38 6.94 4.34
CA VAL A 33 2.53 8.31 4.84
C VAL A 33 3.57 8.33 5.95
N SER A 34 4.55 9.22 5.87
CA SER A 34 5.51 9.46 6.94
C SER A 34 4.80 10.01 8.18
N ILE A 35 5.06 9.40 9.33
CA ILE A 35 4.47 9.83 10.61
C ILE A 35 5.09 11.15 11.09
N ASP A 36 6.35 11.41 10.73
CA ASP A 36 7.10 12.56 11.24
C ASP A 36 6.61 13.90 10.66
N ASP A 37 6.25 13.92 9.38
CA ASP A 37 5.87 15.13 8.63
C ASP A 37 4.50 15.02 7.93
N GLY A 38 3.88 13.85 7.89
CA GLY A 38 2.60 13.62 7.23
C GLY A 38 2.70 13.53 5.70
N GLU A 39 3.90 13.41 5.13
CA GLU A 39 4.08 13.35 3.68
C GLU A 39 3.80 11.96 3.11
N VAL A 40 3.12 11.90 1.96
CA VAL A 40 2.93 10.66 1.20
C VAL A 40 4.26 10.29 0.54
N VAL A 41 4.89 9.22 1.01
CA VAL A 41 6.19 8.74 0.49
C VAL A 41 6.04 7.70 -0.61
N LEU A 42 4.94 6.93 -0.61
CA LEU A 42 4.59 6.01 -1.68
C LEU A 42 3.08 6.07 -1.94
N TYR A 43 2.70 5.95 -3.21
CA TYR A 43 1.32 6.07 -3.67
C TYR A 43 1.03 5.04 -4.75
N TRP A 44 -0.14 4.40 -4.65
CA TRP A 44 -0.67 3.55 -5.70
C TRP A 44 -2.17 3.76 -5.88
N ASP A 45 -2.61 3.69 -7.14
CA ASP A 45 -4.01 3.64 -7.51
C ASP A 45 -4.23 2.41 -8.42
N LEU A 46 -4.97 1.43 -7.93
CA LEU A 46 -5.01 0.09 -8.52
C LEU A 46 -6.42 -0.49 -8.53
N PRO A 47 -6.73 -1.41 -9.47
CA PRO A 47 -7.94 -2.21 -9.39
C PRO A 47 -8.09 -2.90 -8.03
N ALA A 48 -9.31 -2.92 -7.47
CA ALA A 48 -9.56 -3.36 -6.10
C ALA A 48 -8.93 -4.72 -5.70
N LYS A 49 -8.88 -5.68 -6.64
CA LYS A 49 -8.22 -6.98 -6.40
C LYS A 49 -6.70 -6.86 -6.26
N GLN A 50 -6.08 -6.03 -7.10
CA GLN A 50 -4.64 -5.77 -7.05
C GLN A 50 -4.27 -5.00 -5.78
N ALA A 51 -5.02 -3.94 -5.47
CA ALA A 51 -4.88 -3.17 -4.24
C ALA A 51 -4.97 -4.05 -2.99
N SER A 52 -5.95 -4.97 -2.93
CA SER A 52 -6.09 -5.89 -1.80
C SER A 52 -4.89 -6.81 -1.61
N LYS A 53 -4.31 -7.31 -2.71
CA LYS A 53 -3.10 -8.15 -2.66
C LYS A 53 -1.88 -7.34 -2.23
N LEU A 54 -1.69 -6.15 -2.80
CA LEU A 54 -0.59 -5.24 -2.43
C LEU A 54 -0.68 -4.85 -0.95
N LEU A 55 -1.85 -4.44 -0.48
CA LEU A 55 -2.06 -4.05 0.91
C LEU A 55 -1.70 -5.17 1.90
N ARG A 56 -2.00 -6.43 1.56
CA ARG A 56 -1.63 -7.56 2.41
C ARG A 56 -0.11 -7.68 2.54
N LEU A 57 0.61 -7.62 1.42
CA LEU A 57 2.07 -7.69 1.41
C LEU A 57 2.70 -6.50 2.14
N LEU A 58 2.20 -5.29 1.89
CA LEU A 58 2.63 -4.08 2.61
C LEU A 58 2.44 -4.25 4.12
N ARG A 59 1.31 -4.78 4.58
CA ARG A 59 1.08 -4.99 6.03
C ARG A 59 2.02 -6.02 6.65
N GLU A 60 2.36 -7.08 5.92
CA GLU A 60 3.34 -8.08 6.36
C GLU A 60 4.71 -7.43 6.54
N ASP A 61 5.15 -6.65 5.55
CA ASP A 61 6.45 -5.98 5.55
C ASP A 61 6.53 -4.76 6.47
N HIS A 62 5.41 -4.07 6.68
CA HIS A 62 5.30 -2.93 7.57
C HIS A 62 5.64 -3.30 9.02
N VAL A 63 5.34 -4.53 9.42
CA VAL A 63 5.68 -5.07 10.75
C VAL A 63 7.05 -5.74 10.76
N SER A 64 7.47 -6.34 9.64
CA SER A 64 8.67 -7.19 9.57
C SER A 64 9.96 -6.46 9.20
N LEU A 65 9.88 -5.30 8.52
CA LEU A 65 11.04 -4.57 8.01
C LEU A 65 11.35 -3.30 8.83
N GLU A 66 12.60 -2.86 8.71
CA GLU A 66 12.98 -1.50 9.10
C GLU A 66 12.52 -0.48 8.04
N ALA A 67 12.35 0.78 8.44
CA ALA A 67 11.77 1.83 7.60
C ALA A 67 12.52 2.05 6.27
N ASN A 68 13.85 2.04 6.30
CA ASN A 68 14.69 2.18 5.12
C ASN A 68 14.59 0.97 4.18
N GLU A 69 14.55 -0.24 4.74
CA GLU A 69 14.37 -1.48 3.97
C GLU A 69 13.00 -1.53 3.31
N PHE A 70 11.96 -1.10 4.02
CA PHE A 70 10.59 -1.00 3.50
C PHE A 70 10.52 -0.07 2.28
N ILE A 71 11.05 1.16 2.37
CA ILE A 71 11.06 2.09 1.24
C ILE A 71 11.93 1.57 0.08
N ALA A 72 13.09 0.99 0.36
CA ALA A 72 13.94 0.42 -0.68
C ALA A 72 13.24 -0.73 -1.43
N THR A 73 12.49 -1.56 -0.71
CA THR A 73 11.76 -2.72 -1.27
C THR A 73 10.58 -2.27 -2.14
N TRP A 74 9.78 -1.34 -1.64
CA TRP A 74 8.50 -0.97 -2.28
C TRP A 74 8.60 0.25 -3.22
N GLY A 75 9.58 1.13 -3.03
CA GLY A 75 9.77 2.34 -3.83
C GLY A 75 10.38 2.10 -5.21
N GLY A 76 11.12 1.00 -5.39
CA GLY A 76 11.69 0.61 -6.69
C GLY A 76 10.89 -0.48 -7.42
N LEU A 77 9.74 -0.88 -6.87
CA LEU A 77 9.04 -2.07 -7.31
C LEU A 77 8.19 -1.77 -8.55
N ASP A 78 8.43 -2.53 -9.62
CA ASP A 78 7.54 -2.60 -10.78
C ASP A 78 6.33 -3.48 -10.42
N LEU A 79 5.16 -2.85 -10.31
CA LEU A 79 3.92 -3.53 -9.93
C LEU A 79 3.47 -4.54 -10.98
N GLU A 80 3.86 -4.40 -12.26
CA GLU A 80 3.53 -5.41 -13.29
C GLU A 80 4.17 -6.77 -12.97
N ALA A 81 5.28 -6.80 -12.23
CA ALA A 81 5.92 -8.04 -11.81
C ALA A 81 5.16 -8.77 -10.68
N LEU A 82 4.20 -8.12 -10.01
CA LEU A 82 3.41 -8.69 -8.92
C LEU A 82 2.05 -9.28 -9.38
N PHE A 83 1.59 -9.00 -10.60
CA PHE A 83 0.24 -9.32 -11.08
C PHE A 83 0.23 -10.06 -12.42
#